data_AF-A0A1Y5P0C6-F1
#
_entry.id   AF-A0A1Y5P0C6-F1
#
_cell.length_a   1.000
_cell.length_b   1.000
_cell.length_c   1.000
_cell.angle_alpha   90.00
_cell.angle_beta   90.00
_cell.angle_gamma   90.00
#
_symmetry.space_group_name_H-M   'P 1'
#
loop_
_entity.id
_entity.type
_entity.pdbx_description
1 polymer ?
#
loop_
_entity_poly.entity_id
_entity_poly.type
_entity_poly.pdbx_seq_one_letter_code
_entity_poly.pdbx_strand_id
1 'polypeptide(L)'
;MIVAARTISTGKRMRNPCEAARRVGQDGVMQRFHYTGDTILMADDTAAALLDYASALAEANTSDVVAVPVVDETGATTIAELLIGPASQLYTMPATGVEEIGGDAAVIAELRMRAAKLRPSRPVTEEASSFSDADDDFD
;
A
#
# COMPACT_ATOMS: atom_id res chain seq x y z
N MET A 1 -16.45 -45.19 -5.40
CA MET A 1 -15.18 -44.47 -5.68
C MET A 1 -15.07 -43.32 -4.69
N ILE A 2 -14.16 -43.42 -3.73
CA ILE A 2 -13.98 -42.41 -2.68
C ILE A 2 -13.09 -41.30 -3.27
N VAL A 3 -13.66 -40.11 -3.51
CA VAL A 3 -12.88 -38.94 -3.94
C VAL A 3 -12.44 -38.20 -2.68
N ALA A 4 -11.13 -38.23 -2.41
CA ALA A 4 -10.51 -37.61 -1.25
C ALA A 4 -10.68 -36.09 -1.26
N ALA A 5 -11.30 -35.55 -0.21
CA ALA A 5 -11.38 -34.11 0.03
C ALA A 5 -9.99 -33.57 0.38
N ARG A 6 -9.41 -32.78 -0.53
CA ARG A 6 -8.21 -31.99 -0.25
C ARG A 6 -8.59 -30.79 0.61
N THR A 7 -8.13 -30.79 1.85
CA THR A 7 -8.19 -29.67 2.78
C THR A 7 -7.44 -28.46 2.19
N ILE A 8 -8.13 -27.38 1.85
CA ILE A 8 -7.49 -26.13 1.42
C ILE A 8 -7.54 -25.14 2.58
N SER A 9 -6.35 -24.88 3.09
CA SER A 9 -6.00 -23.93 4.16
C SER A 9 -6.59 -22.53 3.93
N THR A 10 -7.31 -22.02 4.93
CA THR A 10 -7.85 -20.67 5.01
C THR A 10 -6.73 -19.63 4.92
N GLY A 11 -6.58 -19.01 3.75
CA GLY A 11 -5.61 -17.95 3.50
C GLY A 11 -5.95 -16.67 4.26
N LYS A 12 -5.39 -16.51 5.45
CA LYS A 12 -5.25 -15.24 6.18
C LYS A 12 -4.82 -14.16 5.19
N ARG A 13 -5.66 -13.11 5.02
CA ARG A 13 -5.35 -11.98 4.12
C ARG A 13 -3.91 -11.56 4.34
N MET A 14 -3.10 -11.72 3.30
CA MET A 14 -1.74 -11.23 3.29
C MET A 14 -1.88 -9.71 3.22
N ARG A 15 -1.91 -9.04 4.39
CA ARG A 15 -1.47 -7.63 4.50
C ARG A 15 -0.21 -7.52 3.66
N ASN A 16 -0.11 -6.48 2.82
CA ASN A 16 0.96 -6.34 1.83
C ASN A 16 2.28 -6.92 2.36
N PRO A 17 2.97 -7.81 1.63
CA PRO A 17 4.17 -8.48 2.13
C PRO A 17 5.24 -7.50 2.64
N CYS A 18 5.24 -6.27 2.14
CA CYS A 18 6.06 -5.15 2.62
C CYS A 18 5.68 -4.69 4.05
N GLU A 19 4.38 -4.64 4.38
CA GLU A 19 3.87 -4.29 5.72
C GLU A 19 4.16 -5.38 6.76
N ALA A 20 4.17 -6.66 6.34
CA ALA A 20 4.53 -7.78 7.21
C ALA A 20 6.05 -7.83 7.49
N ALA A 21 6.89 -7.46 6.52
CA ALA A 21 8.34 -7.36 6.69
C ALA A 21 8.76 -6.20 7.62
N ARG A 22 7.98 -5.11 7.67
CA ARG A 22 8.26 -3.91 8.50
C ARG A 22 8.20 -4.10 10.02
N ARG A 23 7.63 -5.19 10.54
CA ARG A 23 7.54 -5.42 12.01
C ARG A 23 8.87 -5.79 12.67
N VAL A 24 9.91 -6.03 11.89
CA VAL A 24 11.25 -6.38 12.39
C VAL A 24 12.13 -5.12 12.35
N GLY A 25 11.87 -4.18 13.26
CA GLY A 25 12.80 -3.11 13.65
C GLY A 25 13.04 -1.98 12.66
N GLN A 26 12.12 -1.01 12.57
CA GLN A 26 12.40 0.26 11.88
C GLN A 26 11.89 1.45 12.69
N ASP A 27 12.75 1.93 13.59
CA ASP A 27 12.96 3.36 13.65
C ASP A 27 13.82 3.68 12.39
N GLY A 28 13.29 4.47 11.44
CA GLY A 28 14.20 5.40 10.79
C GLY A 28 15.04 5.04 9.56
N VAL A 29 14.60 4.19 8.63
CA VAL A 29 15.42 3.91 7.44
C VAL A 29 14.96 4.73 6.25
N MET A 30 15.77 5.71 5.81
CA MET A 30 15.58 6.43 4.55
C MET A 30 15.25 5.47 3.39
N GLN A 31 14.38 5.87 2.48
CA GLN A 31 13.98 5.07 1.32
C GLN A 31 14.36 5.79 0.03
N ARG A 32 14.90 5.03 -0.93
CA ARG A 32 15.00 5.42 -2.33
C ARG A 32 13.68 5.12 -3.01
N PHE A 33 12.98 6.15 -3.44
CA PHE A 33 11.72 6.06 -4.17
C PHE A 33 11.99 6.28 -5.66
N HIS A 34 11.53 5.35 -6.50
CA HIS A 34 11.81 5.33 -7.93
C HIS A 34 10.59 5.79 -8.73
N TYR A 35 10.77 6.78 -9.61
CA TYR A 35 9.73 7.25 -10.52
C TYR A 35 10.30 7.74 -11.86
N THR A 36 9.77 7.22 -12.97
CA THR A 36 10.12 7.65 -14.36
C THR A 36 11.63 7.68 -14.65
N GLY A 37 12.39 6.76 -14.05
CA GLY A 37 13.83 6.60 -14.28
C GLY A 37 14.73 7.40 -13.34
N ASP A 38 14.17 8.19 -12.43
CA ASP A 38 14.93 8.89 -11.39
C ASP A 38 14.63 8.35 -9.99
N THR A 39 15.49 8.70 -9.03
CA THR A 39 15.39 8.27 -7.64
C THR A 39 15.45 9.46 -6.71
N ILE A 40 14.50 9.52 -5.78
CA ILE A 40 14.47 10.51 -4.70
C ILE A 40 14.63 9.81 -3.36
N LEU A 41 15.25 10.50 -2.39
CA LEU A 41 15.36 10.02 -1.02
C LEU A 41 14.25 10.62 -0.18
N MET A 42 13.60 9.82 0.65
CA MET A 42 12.55 10.29 1.55
C MET A 42 12.46 9.41 2.80
N ALA A 43 11.77 9.89 3.83
CA ALA A 43 11.50 9.12 5.05
C ALA A 43 10.64 7.87 4.76
N ASP A 44 10.84 6.79 5.52
CA ASP A 44 10.10 5.52 5.32
C ASP A 44 8.60 5.71 5.41
N ASP A 45 8.13 6.44 6.42
CA ASP A 45 6.70 6.67 6.63
C ASP A 45 6.08 7.46 5.48
N THR A 46 6.80 8.44 4.94
CA THR A 46 6.36 9.21 3.77
C THR A 46 6.32 8.32 2.54
N ALA A 47 7.33 7.47 2.32
CA ALA A 47 7.38 6.52 1.21
C ALA A 47 6.23 5.51 1.28
N ALA A 48 5.96 4.98 2.49
CA ALA A 48 4.86 4.08 2.76
C ALA A 48 3.50 4.71 2.44
N ALA A 49 3.26 5.93 2.93
CA ALA A 49 2.03 6.66 2.70
C ALA A 49 1.85 7.01 1.21
N LEU A 50 2.94 7.34 0.51
CA LEU A 50 2.91 7.66 -0.91
C LEU A 50 2.58 6.44 -1.78
N LEU A 51 3.18 5.27 -1.49
CA LEU A 51 2.84 4.02 -2.18
C LEU A 51 1.39 3.60 -1.94
N ASP A 52 0.88 3.76 -0.72
CA ASP A 52 -0.53 3.47 -0.41
C ASP A 52 -1.48 4.39 -1.19
N TYR A 53 -1.14 5.68 -1.26
CA TYR A 53 -1.91 6.65 -2.04
C TYR A 53 -1.88 6.35 -3.54
N ALA A 54 -0.72 6.01 -4.09
CA ALA A 54 -0.58 5.61 -5.49
C ALA A 54 -1.43 4.37 -5.83
N SER A 55 -1.47 3.38 -4.93
CA SER A 55 -2.36 2.23 -5.08
C SER A 55 -3.83 2.64 -5.12
N ALA A 56 -4.25 3.56 -4.26
CA ALA A 56 -5.62 4.08 -4.26
C ALA A 56 -5.98 4.84 -5.54
N LEU A 57 -5.03 5.61 -6.11
CA LEU A 57 -5.19 6.27 -7.42
C LEU A 57 -5.38 5.26 -8.55
N ALA A 58 -4.57 4.18 -8.55
CA ALA A 58 -4.69 3.11 -9.53
C ALA A 58 -6.04 2.36 -9.43
N GLU A 59 -6.49 2.06 -8.21
CA GLU A 59 -7.82 1.46 -7.95
C GLU A 59 -8.96 2.35 -8.45
N ALA A 60 -8.85 3.67 -8.26
CA ALA A 60 -9.83 4.65 -8.74
C ALA A 60 -9.65 5.05 -10.22
N ASN A 61 -8.65 4.49 -10.91
CA ASN A 61 -8.29 4.81 -12.29
C ASN A 61 -8.16 6.32 -12.56
N THR A 62 -7.51 7.04 -11.65
CA THR A 62 -7.29 8.50 -11.73
C THR A 62 -5.84 8.87 -11.46
N SER A 63 -5.49 10.14 -11.67
CA SER A 63 -4.16 10.71 -11.41
C SER A 63 -4.26 11.90 -10.49
N ASP A 64 -3.22 12.15 -9.70
CA ASP A 64 -3.08 13.38 -8.89
C ASP A 64 -1.63 13.86 -8.88
N VAL A 65 -1.43 15.14 -8.55
CA VAL A 65 -0.12 15.73 -8.28
C VAL A 65 0.07 15.86 -6.77
N VAL A 66 1.17 15.32 -6.26
CA VAL A 66 1.48 15.31 -4.84
C VAL A 66 2.82 15.97 -4.54
N ALA A 67 2.85 16.80 -3.51
CA ALA A 67 4.06 17.42 -2.99
C ALA A 67 4.54 16.63 -1.78
N VAL A 68 5.77 16.12 -1.79
CA VAL A 68 6.35 15.36 -0.68
C VAL A 68 7.74 15.88 -0.31
N PRO A 69 8.11 15.86 0.98
CA PRO A 69 9.46 16.18 1.41
C PRO A 69 10.43 15.08 0.95
N VAL A 70 11.49 15.51 0.28
CA VAL A 70 12.59 14.67 -0.19
C VAL A 70 13.92 15.22 0.29
N VAL A 71 14.93 14.38 0.28
CA VAL A 71 16.32 14.74 0.61
C VAL A 71 17.10 14.81 -0.69
N ASP A 72 17.75 15.96 -0.94
CA ASP A 72 18.59 16.14 -2.11
C ASP A 72 20.00 15.56 -1.91
N GLU A 73 20.86 15.66 -2.93
CA GLU A 73 22.25 15.16 -2.88
C GLU A 73 23.10 15.84 -1.81
N THR A 74 22.70 17.02 -1.33
CA THR A 74 23.40 17.78 -0.29
C THR A 74 22.95 17.37 1.12
N GLY A 75 21.91 16.52 1.23
CA GLY A 75 21.28 16.15 2.49
C GLY A 75 20.23 17.16 2.97
N ALA A 76 19.90 18.17 2.16
CA ALA A 76 18.90 19.16 2.51
C ALA A 76 17.48 18.66 2.18
N THR A 77 16.51 19.00 3.02
CA THR A 77 15.10 18.71 2.76
C THR A 77 14.53 19.73 1.77
N THR A 78 13.96 19.24 0.68
CA THR A 78 13.24 20.02 -0.33
C THR A 78 11.88 19.38 -0.64
N ILE A 79 11.03 20.06 -1.41
CA ILE A 79 9.73 19.54 -1.83
C ILE A 79 9.83 19.06 -3.27
N ALA A 80 9.44 17.81 -3.52
CA ALA A 80 9.25 17.27 -4.86
C ALA A 80 7.77 17.20 -5.20
N GLU A 81 7.40 17.67 -6.39
CA GLU A 81 6.05 17.54 -6.94
C GLU A 81 6.00 16.37 -7.93
N LEU A 82 5.21 15.34 -7.63
CA LEU A 82 5.09 14.14 -8.44
C LEU A 82 3.69 14.04 -9.02
N LEU A 83 3.59 13.95 -10.34
CA LEU A 83 2.37 13.48 -11.00
C LEU A 83 2.32 11.96 -10.90
N ILE A 84 1.30 11.40 -10.24
CA ILE A 84 1.11 9.94 -10.12
C ILE A 84 -0.17 9.56 -10.85
N GLY A 85 -0.10 8.57 -11.74
CA GLY A 85 -1.24 8.01 -12.45
C GLY A 85 -1.34 6.49 -12.33
N PRO A 86 -2.40 5.87 -12.89
CA PRO A 86 -2.66 4.44 -12.74
C PRO A 86 -1.58 3.54 -13.34
N ALA A 87 -0.87 4.02 -14.36
CA ALA A 87 0.21 3.32 -15.02
C ALA A 87 1.61 3.67 -14.46
N SER A 88 1.69 4.50 -13.42
CA SER A 88 2.96 4.87 -12.81
C SER A 88 3.61 3.64 -12.17
N GLN A 89 4.81 3.29 -12.64
CA GLN A 89 5.63 2.26 -12.03
C GLN A 89 6.42 2.87 -10.87
N LEU A 90 6.09 2.45 -9.64
CA LEU A 90 6.63 2.99 -8.41
C LEU A 90 7.12 1.85 -7.53
N TYR A 91 8.31 2.01 -6.96
CA TYR A 91 8.84 1.10 -5.94
C TYR A 91 9.84 1.81 -5.03
N THR A 92 10.07 1.23 -3.86
CA THR A 92 11.02 1.74 -2.87
C THR A 92 12.08 0.72 -2.53
N MET A 93 13.28 1.18 -2.21
CA MET A 93 14.35 0.36 -1.63
C MET A 93 14.96 1.06 -0.42
N PRO A 94 15.35 0.33 0.64
CA PRO A 94 16.07 0.91 1.77
C PRO A 94 17.34 1.62 1.31
N ALA A 95 17.54 2.84 1.79
CA ALA A 95 18.77 3.59 1.56
C ALA A 95 19.76 3.31 2.69
N THR A 96 20.94 2.80 2.33
CA THR A 96 22.06 2.64 3.27
C THR A 96 23.02 3.82 3.19
N GLY A 97 23.63 4.19 4.32
CA GLY A 97 24.67 5.22 4.40
C GLY A 97 24.17 6.66 4.27
N VAL A 98 22.88 6.89 4.53
CA VAL A 98 22.26 8.22 4.53
C VAL A 98 21.80 8.55 5.96
N GLU A 99 21.95 9.80 6.37
CA GLU A 99 21.44 10.27 7.66
C GLU A 99 19.92 10.19 7.70
N GLU A 100 19.39 9.75 8.83
CA GLU A 100 17.95 9.63 9.02
C GLU A 100 17.31 11.01 9.19
N ILE A 101 16.36 11.31 8.31
CA ILE A 101 15.51 12.49 8.41
C ILE A 101 14.07 12.02 8.61
N GLY A 102 13.45 12.50 9.70
CA GLY A 102 12.06 12.20 10.03
C GLY A 102 11.10 12.71 8.95
N GLY A 103 10.01 11.96 8.74
CA GLY A 103 8.95 12.38 7.81
C GLY A 103 8.12 13.53 8.37
N ASP A 104 7.50 14.31 7.47
CA ASP A 104 6.52 15.31 7.85
C ASP A 104 5.17 14.63 8.16
N ALA A 105 4.79 14.65 9.44
CA ALA A 105 3.55 14.05 9.92
C ALA A 105 2.30 14.63 9.25
N ALA A 106 2.30 15.91 8.88
CA ALA A 106 1.17 16.55 8.21
C ALA A 106 0.98 15.97 6.79
N VAL A 107 2.08 15.84 6.04
CA VAL A 107 2.07 15.25 4.69
C VAL A 107 1.65 13.78 4.74
N ILE A 108 2.17 13.01 5.70
CA ILE A 108 1.80 11.60 5.90
C ILE A 108 0.30 11.46 6.19
N ALA A 109 -0.23 12.29 7.10
CA ALA A 109 -1.65 12.28 7.44
C ALA A 109 -2.53 12.66 6.25
N GLU A 110 -2.09 13.64 5.46
CA GLU A 110 -2.79 14.08 4.26
C GLU A 110 -2.86 12.96 3.21
N LEU A 111 -1.74 12.32 2.87
CA LEU A 111 -1.69 11.23 1.90
C LEU A 111 -2.62 10.08 2.29
N ARG A 112 -2.61 9.69 3.57
CA ARG A 112 -3.50 8.65 4.11
C ARG A 112 -4.97 9.05 4.02
N MET A 113 -5.29 10.30 4.32
CA MET A 113 -6.65 10.82 4.22
C MET A 113 -7.14 10.85 2.77
N ARG A 114 -6.30 11.29 1.82
CA ARG A 114 -6.63 11.27 0.38
C ARG A 114 -6.82 9.83 -0.13
N ALA A 115 -5.97 8.89 0.28
CA ALA A 115 -6.09 7.47 -0.07
C ALA A 115 -7.43 6.88 0.42
N ALA A 116 -7.79 7.17 1.68
CA ALA A 116 -9.05 6.71 2.27
C ALA A 116 -10.29 7.27 1.55
N LYS A 117 -10.23 8.48 1.00
CA LYS A 117 -11.32 9.06 0.20
C LYS A 117 -11.52 8.37 -1.15
N LEU A 118 -10.44 7.89 -1.77
CA LEU A 118 -10.49 7.22 -3.07
C LEU A 118 -11.01 5.78 -2.98
N ARG A 119 -10.77 5.11 -1.85
CA ARG A 119 -11.20 3.73 -1.64
C ARG A 119 -12.60 3.70 -1.03
N PRO A 120 -13.65 3.29 -1.77
CA PRO A 120 -14.95 3.10 -1.16
C PRO A 120 -14.86 2.01 -0.09
N SER A 121 -15.56 2.17 1.02
CA SER A 121 -15.79 1.08 1.97
C SER A 121 -16.59 -0.01 1.25
N ARG A 122 -15.91 -1.06 0.77
CA ARG A 122 -16.61 -2.19 0.17
C ARG A 122 -17.44 -2.85 1.28
N PRO A 123 -18.79 -2.88 1.19
CA PRO A 123 -19.56 -3.67 2.13
C PRO A 123 -19.08 -5.11 2.00
N VAL A 124 -18.72 -5.72 3.12
CA VAL A 124 -18.54 -7.15 3.19
C VAL A 124 -19.94 -7.73 3.09
N THR A 125 -20.31 -8.26 1.93
CA THR A 125 -21.51 -9.07 1.82
C THR A 125 -21.28 -10.31 2.68
N GLU A 126 -21.88 -10.35 3.86
CA GLU A 126 -22.14 -11.60 4.56
C GLU A 126 -23.19 -12.31 3.70
N GLU A 127 -22.73 -13.23 2.84
CA GLU A 127 -23.63 -14.09 2.06
C GLU A 127 -24.53 -14.81 3.06
N ALA A 128 -25.79 -14.40 3.06
CA ALA A 128 -26.81 -14.87 3.97
C ALA A 128 -26.96 -16.39 3.85
N SER A 129 -26.79 -17.05 4.98
CA SER A 129 -27.33 -18.36 5.27
C SER A 129 -28.79 -18.47 4.83
N SER A 130 -29.09 -19.32 3.85
CA SER A 130 -30.18 -20.30 3.91
C SER A 130 -30.24 -21.12 2.61
N PHE A 131 -29.84 -22.38 2.70
CA PHE A 131 -30.51 -23.46 1.99
C PHE A 131 -30.66 -24.60 2.99
N SER A 132 -31.64 -24.46 3.89
CA SER A 132 -32.26 -25.62 4.51
C SER A 132 -33.52 -25.97 3.71
N ASP A 133 -33.80 -27.27 3.67
CA ASP A 133 -35.07 -27.91 3.29
C ASP A 133 -35.34 -28.13 1.81
N ALA A 134 -34.94 -29.31 1.33
CA ALA A 134 -35.89 -30.24 0.71
C ALA A 134 -35.34 -31.68 0.82
N ASP A 135 -35.93 -32.45 1.71
CA ASP A 135 -35.92 -33.92 1.66
C ASP A 135 -36.58 -34.34 0.33
N ASP A 136 -35.84 -35.02 -0.54
CA ASP A 136 -36.40 -35.70 -1.72
C ASP A 136 -36.08 -37.19 -1.59
N ASP A 137 -37.01 -37.89 -0.95
CA ASP A 137 -37.10 -39.34 -0.81
C ASP A 137 -37.55 -39.91 -2.17
N PHE A 138 -36.66 -40.56 -2.92
CA PHE A 138 -36.97 -41.16 -4.22
C PHE A 138 -36.87 -42.70 -4.14
N ASP A 139 -38.02 -43.34 -4.33
CA ASP A 139 -38.31 -44.80 -4.30
C ASP A 139 -37.65 -45.57 -5.46
#